data_AF-A0A947VPR7-F1
#
_entry.id   AF-A0A947VPR7-F1
#
_cell.length_a   1.000
_cell.length_b   1.000
_cell.length_c   1.000
_cell.angle_alpha   90.00
_cell.angle_beta   90.00
_cell.angle_gamma   90.00
#
_symmetry.space_group_name_H-M   'P 1'
#
loop_
_entity.id
_entity.type
_entity.pdbx_description
1 polymer ?
#
loop_
_entity_poly.entity_id
_entity_poly.type
_entity_poly.pdbx_seq_one_letter_code
_entity_poly.pdbx_strand_id
1 'polypeptide(L)'
;MIRKHSSRKQIDIKEVRDGVLVLPGGKYRTVLEASSVNFELKSDEEQDVLIDNFQNFLNSLPYPIQILIRIREIDIDDYLGRLSEKSKSEKEKVYIKQIKNYSRFVKKLVSGNKILSRRFYVVIPYDPENGKGEFSLVREQIKLNQDIVVKGLERLGMKTKYLDSIEVLELFYSFYNPAQNKTQQLKEKTMEFLTNA
;
A
#
# COMPACT_ATOMS: atom_id res chain seq x y z
N MET A 1 -10.14 -39.76 -3.03
CA MET A 1 -10.88 -38.60 -3.60
C MET A 1 -10.17 -37.32 -3.19
N ILE A 2 -9.48 -36.67 -4.13
CA ILE A 2 -8.83 -35.37 -3.88
C ILE A 2 -9.94 -34.31 -3.98
N ARG A 3 -10.31 -33.69 -2.84
CA ARG A 3 -11.26 -32.56 -2.82
C ARG A 3 -10.62 -31.40 -3.57
N LYS A 4 -11.18 -31.00 -4.72
CA LYS A 4 -10.86 -29.74 -5.39
C LYS A 4 -11.23 -28.59 -4.46
N HIS A 5 -10.25 -28.05 -3.73
CA HIS A 5 -10.41 -26.81 -2.99
C HIS A 5 -10.43 -25.67 -4.02
N SER A 6 -11.60 -25.05 -4.22
CA SER A 6 -11.71 -23.80 -4.98
C SER A 6 -10.82 -22.75 -4.32
N SER A 7 -10.00 -22.06 -5.11
CA SER A 7 -9.09 -20.97 -4.71
C SER A 7 -9.78 -19.87 -3.87
N ARG A 8 -11.12 -19.81 -3.88
CA ARG A 8 -11.94 -18.96 -3.01
C ARG A 8 -11.84 -19.31 -1.51
N LYS A 9 -11.41 -20.52 -1.13
CA LYS A 9 -11.19 -20.94 0.27
C LYS A 9 -9.76 -20.72 0.77
N GLN A 10 -8.87 -20.17 -0.05
CA GLN A 10 -7.50 -19.86 0.35
C GLN A 10 -7.36 -18.41 0.87
N ILE A 11 -8.37 -17.58 0.62
CA ILE A 11 -8.45 -16.19 1.07
C ILE A 11 -9.46 -16.13 2.21
N ASP A 12 -9.00 -16.20 3.46
CA ASP A 12 -9.87 -16.05 4.65
C ASP A 12 -10.31 -14.59 4.85
N ILE A 13 -10.95 -13.99 3.83
CA ILE A 13 -11.56 -12.65 3.90
C ILE A 13 -13.05 -12.81 3.63
N LYS A 14 -13.86 -12.34 4.56
CA LYS A 14 -15.32 -12.33 4.43
C LYS A 14 -15.80 -11.17 3.59
N GLU A 15 -15.32 -9.96 3.89
CA GLU A 15 -15.64 -8.72 3.18
C GLU A 15 -14.62 -7.63 3.54
N VAL A 16 -14.65 -6.51 2.80
CA VAL A 16 -13.93 -5.28 3.13
C VAL A 16 -14.95 -4.17 3.27
N ARG A 17 -14.98 -3.50 4.43
CA ARG A 17 -15.94 -2.45 4.76
C ARG A 17 -15.22 -1.26 5.36
N ASP A 18 -15.39 -0.07 4.79
CA ASP A 18 -14.73 1.17 5.22
C ASP A 18 -13.19 1.05 5.40
N GLY A 19 -12.51 0.35 4.49
CA GLY A 19 -11.05 0.10 4.60
C GLY A 19 -10.67 -0.92 5.69
N VAL A 20 -11.64 -1.57 6.33
CA VAL A 20 -11.43 -2.64 7.31
C VAL A 20 -11.71 -3.99 6.67
N LEU A 21 -10.73 -4.89 6.78
CA LEU A 21 -10.86 -6.29 6.42
C LEU A 21 -11.64 -7.02 7.51
N VAL A 22 -12.74 -7.66 7.12
CA VAL A 22 -13.51 -8.55 7.98
C VAL A 22 -13.08 -9.97 7.67
N LEU A 23 -12.50 -10.66 8.64
CA LEU A 23 -12.04 -12.04 8.51
C LEU A 23 -13.06 -13.00 9.18
N PRO A 24 -13.03 -14.31 8.85
CA PRO A 24 -13.78 -15.32 9.57
C PRO A 24 -13.51 -15.28 11.09
N GLY A 25 -14.53 -15.62 11.88
CA GLY A 25 -14.44 -15.61 13.34
C GLY A 25 -14.55 -14.22 13.98
N GLY A 26 -15.01 -13.20 13.23
CA GLY A 26 -15.22 -11.84 13.74
C GLY A 26 -13.92 -11.11 14.06
N LYS A 27 -12.85 -11.45 13.33
CA LYS A 27 -11.55 -10.78 13.41
C LYS A 27 -11.49 -9.65 12.39
N TYR A 28 -10.85 -8.55 12.76
CA TYR A 28 -10.78 -7.36 11.91
C TYR A 28 -9.34 -6.92 11.72
N ARG A 29 -8.99 -6.52 10.50
CA ARG A 29 -7.66 -5.96 10.20
C ARG A 29 -7.83 -4.63 9.49
N THR A 30 -7.06 -3.65 9.87
CA THR A 30 -6.89 -2.43 9.07
C THR A 30 -5.45 -2.31 8.62
N VAL A 31 -5.25 -1.60 7.52
CA VAL A 31 -3.94 -1.44 6.89
C VAL A 31 -3.66 0.04 6.70
N LEU A 32 -2.47 0.47 7.11
CA LEU A 32 -1.92 1.79 6.85
C LEU A 32 -0.73 1.66 5.90
N GLU A 33 -0.57 2.58 4.95
CA GLU A 33 0.66 2.76 4.20
C GLU A 33 1.53 3.79 4.92
N ALA A 34 2.80 3.49 5.13
CA ALA A 34 3.75 4.38 5.80
C ALA A 34 4.86 4.81 4.84
N SER A 35 5.28 6.07 4.93
CA SER A 35 6.49 6.55 4.26
C SER A 35 7.74 6.09 5.01
N SER A 36 8.87 6.06 4.31
CA SER A 36 10.19 5.85 4.93
C SER A 36 10.84 7.18 5.34
N VAL A 37 11.82 7.09 6.23
CA VAL A 37 12.77 8.17 6.55
C VAL A 37 14.17 7.74 6.12
N ASN A 38 15.00 8.70 5.69
CA ASN A 38 16.39 8.44 5.31
C ASN A 38 17.28 8.39 6.55
N PHE A 39 17.21 7.29 7.30
CA PHE A 39 17.91 7.11 8.58
C PHE A 39 19.43 7.31 8.45
N GLU A 40 20.06 6.76 7.40
CA GLU A 40 21.51 6.87 7.18
C GLU A 40 22.02 8.30 6.93
N LEU A 41 21.14 9.23 6.55
CA LEU A 41 21.51 10.63 6.31
C LEU A 41 21.39 11.51 7.56
N LYS A 42 21.00 10.91 8.70
CA LYS A 42 20.84 11.59 9.98
C LYS A 42 22.15 11.60 10.76
N SER A 43 22.35 12.61 11.62
CA SER A 43 23.48 12.59 12.56
C SER A 43 23.33 11.45 13.56
N ASP A 44 24.43 11.05 14.20
CA ASP A 44 24.40 9.97 15.19
C ASP A 44 23.42 10.28 16.34
N GLU A 45 23.37 11.54 16.80
CA GLU A 45 22.41 11.96 17.83
C GLU A 45 20.96 11.88 17.35
N GLU A 46 20.68 12.27 16.09
CA GLU A 46 19.34 12.13 15.51
C GLU A 46 18.95 10.66 15.34
N GLN A 47 19.91 9.79 14.98
CA GLN A 47 19.70 8.35 14.85
C GLN A 47 19.35 7.73 16.21
N ASP A 48 20.09 8.06 17.27
CA ASP A 48 19.83 7.57 18.63
C ASP A 48 18.43 7.99 19.11
N VAL A 49 18.05 9.25 18.89
CA VAL A 49 16.71 9.74 19.22
C VAL A 49 15.62 9.00 18.44
N LEU A 50 15.86 8.67 17.16
CA LEU A 50 14.91 7.88 16.36
C LEU A 50 14.79 6.43 16.87
N ILE A 51 15.90 5.81 17.30
CA ILE A 51 15.90 4.47 17.88
C ILE A 51 15.10 4.45 19.19
N ASP A 52 15.35 5.41 20.08
CA ASP A 52 14.63 5.54 21.35
C ASP A 52 13.13 5.75 21.13
N ASN A 53 12.77 6.63 20.19
CA ASN A 53 11.38 6.84 19.81
C ASN A 53 10.75 5.58 19.22
N PHE A 54 11.50 4.79 18.43
CA PHE A 54 10.99 3.56 17.85
C PHE A 54 10.76 2.49 18.92
N GLN A 55 11.67 2.37 19.89
CA GLN A 55 11.49 1.51 21.05
C GLN A 55 10.25 1.92 21.87
N ASN A 56 10.10 3.21 22.16
CA ASN A 56 8.93 3.74 22.87
C ASN A 56 7.62 3.48 22.11
N PHE A 57 7.66 3.62 20.78
CA PHE A 57 6.54 3.28 19.93
C PHE A 57 6.15 1.80 20.06
N LEU A 58 7.11 0.88 19.92
CA LEU A 58 6.84 -0.57 20.05
C LEU A 58 6.28 -0.92 21.42
N ASN A 59 6.83 -0.34 22.49
CA ASN A 59 6.36 -0.55 23.86
C ASN A 59 4.96 0.02 24.13
N SER A 60 4.51 0.99 23.34
CA SER A 60 3.18 1.59 23.48
C SER A 60 2.06 0.78 22.83
N LEU A 61 2.37 -0.21 22.00
CA LEU A 61 1.39 -0.98 21.24
C LEU A 61 0.68 -2.00 22.14
N PRO A 62 -0.66 -1.94 22.28
CA PRO A 62 -1.40 -2.90 23.11
C PRO A 62 -1.67 -4.23 22.38
N TYR A 63 -1.26 -4.36 21.12
CA TYR A 63 -1.43 -5.56 20.29
C TYR A 63 -0.27 -5.72 19.31
N PRO A 64 0.02 -6.95 18.85
CA PRO A 64 1.06 -7.18 17.87
C PRO A 64 0.64 -6.64 16.50
N ILE A 65 1.31 -5.59 16.03
CA ILE A 65 1.18 -5.13 14.65
C ILE A 65 2.03 -6.00 13.72
N GLN A 66 1.67 -6.01 12.44
CA GLN A 66 2.50 -6.62 11.39
C GLN A 66 3.02 -5.54 10.45
N ILE A 67 4.33 -5.53 10.22
CA ILE A 67 4.96 -4.69 9.21
C ILE A 67 5.14 -5.53 7.94
N LEU A 68 4.58 -5.05 6.84
CA LEU A 68 4.63 -5.68 5.53
C LEU A 68 5.36 -4.78 4.55
N ILE A 69 6.43 -5.30 3.94
CA ILE A 69 7.20 -4.58 2.93
C ILE A 69 6.90 -5.19 1.57
N ARG A 70 6.50 -4.36 0.60
CA ARG A 70 6.26 -4.78 -0.78
C ARG A 70 7.23 -4.07 -1.71
N ILE A 71 7.99 -4.87 -2.44
CA ILE A 71 8.90 -4.40 -3.48
C ILE A 71 8.29 -4.77 -4.83
N ARG A 72 8.16 -3.80 -5.74
CA ARG A 72 7.65 -4.02 -7.10
C ARG A 72 8.48 -3.27 -8.12
N GLU A 73 8.54 -3.81 -9.33
CA GLU A 73 9.13 -3.10 -10.47
C GLU A 73 8.23 -1.93 -10.87
N ILE A 74 8.83 -0.75 -11.04
CA ILE A 74 8.13 0.42 -11.57
C ILE A 74 7.84 0.16 -13.05
N ASP A 75 6.58 0.34 -13.44
CA ASP A 75 6.21 0.30 -14.84
C ASP A 75 6.52 1.64 -15.51
N ILE A 76 7.70 1.72 -16.12
CA ILE A 76 8.13 2.92 -16.83
C ILE A 76 7.48 3.03 -18.21
N ASP A 77 6.93 1.94 -18.75
CA ASP A 77 6.34 1.90 -20.08
C ASP A 77 5.04 2.72 -20.09
N ASP A 78 4.21 2.62 -19.05
CA ASP A 78 3.01 3.47 -18.88
C ASP A 78 3.38 4.95 -18.80
N TYR A 79 4.37 5.30 -17.97
CA TYR A 79 4.85 6.68 -17.85
C TYR A 79 5.34 7.24 -19.20
N LEU A 80 6.18 6.46 -19.92
CA LEU A 80 6.67 6.85 -21.25
C LEU A 80 5.54 6.92 -22.28
N GLY A 81 4.52 6.06 -22.17
CA GLY A 81 3.30 6.08 -22.97
C GLY A 81 2.53 7.39 -22.82
N ARG A 82 2.22 7.79 -21.57
CA ARG A 82 1.54 9.06 -21.27
C ARG A 82 2.33 10.27 -21.76
N LEU A 83 3.66 10.24 -21.63
CA LEU A 83 4.51 11.30 -22.13
C LEU A 83 4.47 11.38 -23.67
N SER A 84 4.40 10.22 -24.34
CA SER A 84 4.21 10.15 -25.79
C SER A 84 2.84 10.67 -26.22
N GLU A 85 1.77 10.42 -25.46
CA GLU A 85 0.44 10.97 -25.74
C GLU A 85 0.42 12.48 -25.60
N LYS A 86 1.01 13.01 -24.52
CA LYS A 86 1.15 14.46 -24.32
C LYS A 86 1.92 15.12 -25.45
N SER A 87 2.95 14.45 -25.98
CA SER A 87 3.68 14.92 -27.16
C SER A 87 2.83 14.95 -28.44
N LYS A 88 1.76 14.15 -28.56
CA LYS A 88 0.86 14.16 -29.73
C LYS A 88 -0.14 15.31 -29.67
N SER A 89 -0.57 15.71 -28.48
CA SER A 89 -1.48 16.85 -28.27
C SER A 89 -0.79 18.22 -28.25
N GLU A 90 0.54 18.25 -28.16
CA GLU A 90 1.33 19.48 -28.10
C GLU A 90 1.43 20.15 -29.48
N LYS A 91 1.30 21.48 -29.51
CA LYS A 91 1.33 22.28 -30.75
C LYS A 91 2.73 22.84 -31.03
N GLU A 92 3.49 23.11 -29.98
CA GLU A 92 4.82 23.71 -30.08
C GLU A 92 5.92 22.69 -30.40
N LYS A 93 6.60 22.88 -31.53
CA LYS A 93 7.66 21.95 -32.02
C LYS A 93 8.82 21.79 -31.04
N VAL A 94 9.16 22.84 -30.29
CA VAL A 94 10.25 22.81 -29.31
C VAL A 94 9.92 21.87 -28.15
N TYR A 95 8.70 21.94 -27.62
CA TYR A 95 8.26 21.07 -26.52
C TYR A 95 8.13 19.61 -26.95
N ILE A 96 7.63 19.34 -28.17
CA ILE A 96 7.63 17.98 -28.75
C ILE A 96 9.05 17.40 -28.77
N LYS A 97 10.04 18.18 -29.24
CA LYS A 97 11.44 17.75 -29.31
C LYS A 97 12.01 17.48 -27.91
N GLN A 98 11.73 18.34 -26.94
CA GLN A 98 12.17 18.17 -25.56
C GLN A 98 11.58 16.91 -24.93
N ILE A 99 10.26 16.69 -25.08
CA ILE A 99 9.58 15.49 -24.57
C ILE A 99 10.21 14.22 -25.15
N LYS A 100 10.42 14.15 -26.47
CA LYS A 100 11.04 12.97 -27.11
C LYS A 100 12.46 12.71 -26.61
N ASN A 101 13.26 13.76 -26.43
CA ASN A 101 14.61 13.64 -25.90
C ASN A 101 14.61 13.14 -24.45
N TYR A 102 13.73 13.68 -23.62
CA TYR A 102 13.56 13.26 -22.24
C TYR A 102 13.06 11.80 -22.16
N SER A 103 12.06 11.40 -22.94
CA SER A 103 11.62 9.99 -23.03
C SER A 103 12.78 9.06 -23.38
N ARG A 104 13.63 9.45 -24.33
CA ARG A 104 14.81 8.64 -24.73
C ARG A 104 15.83 8.56 -23.61
N PHE A 105 16.07 9.65 -22.88
CA PHE A 105 16.95 9.68 -21.72
C PHE A 105 16.45 8.76 -20.62
N VAL A 106 15.17 8.91 -20.21
CA VAL A 106 14.54 8.05 -19.20
C VAL A 106 14.63 6.59 -19.64
N LYS A 107 14.23 6.26 -20.88
CA LYS A 107 14.32 4.89 -21.41
C LYS A 107 15.74 4.32 -21.32
N LYS A 108 16.76 5.10 -21.67
CA LYS A 108 18.16 4.65 -21.54
C LYS A 108 18.57 4.39 -20.09
N LEU A 109 18.13 5.23 -19.15
CA LEU A 109 18.41 5.03 -17.72
C LEU A 109 17.79 3.73 -17.18
N VAL A 110 16.58 3.38 -17.61
CA VAL A 110 15.88 2.18 -17.14
C VAL A 110 16.26 0.90 -17.89
N SER A 111 16.72 1.00 -19.14
CA SER A 111 16.98 -0.16 -20.01
C SER A 111 18.08 -1.11 -19.51
N GLY A 112 18.88 -0.72 -18.52
CA GLY A 112 19.90 -1.58 -17.90
C GLY A 112 19.59 -2.03 -16.47
N ASN A 113 18.62 -1.41 -15.79
CA ASN A 113 18.37 -1.65 -14.36
C ASN A 113 16.88 -1.69 -14.08
N LYS A 114 16.41 -2.76 -13.42
CA LYS A 114 15.06 -2.82 -12.88
C LYS A 114 14.92 -1.79 -11.76
N ILE A 115 14.11 -0.75 -11.98
CA ILE A 115 13.78 0.20 -10.91
C ILE A 115 12.74 -0.44 -10.01
N LEU A 116 13.06 -0.57 -8.73
CA LEU A 116 12.18 -1.13 -7.72
C LEU A 116 11.59 -0.01 -6.86
N SER A 117 10.27 -0.03 -6.68
CA SER A 117 9.56 0.76 -5.68
C SER A 117 9.30 -0.10 -4.46
N ARG A 118 9.62 0.42 -3.27
CA ARG A 118 9.29 -0.19 -1.99
C ARG A 118 8.11 0.56 -1.36
N ARG A 119 7.10 -0.18 -0.91
CA ARG A 119 5.97 0.31 -0.13
C ARG A 119 5.92 -0.40 1.21
N PHE A 120 5.67 0.34 2.27
CA PHE A 120 5.61 -0.17 3.63
C PHE A 120 4.17 -0.10 4.12
N TYR A 121 3.67 -1.21 4.64
CA TYR A 121 2.33 -1.32 5.17
C TYR A 121 2.39 -1.77 6.62
N VAL A 122 1.53 -1.18 7.46
CA VAL A 122 1.34 -1.58 8.85
C VAL A 122 -0.07 -2.15 8.97
N VAL A 123 -0.14 -3.44 9.31
CA VAL A 123 -1.40 -4.15 9.53
C VAL A 123 -1.69 -4.16 11.02
N ILE A 124 -2.85 -3.64 11.39
CA ILE A 124 -3.29 -3.45 12.77
C ILE A 124 -4.44 -4.40 13.04
N PRO A 125 -4.31 -5.31 14.02
CA PRO A 125 -5.39 -6.22 14.40
C PRO A 125 -6.39 -5.59 15.35
N TYR A 126 -7.63 -6.06 15.23
CA TYR A 126 -8.65 -5.94 16.25
C TYR A 126 -9.49 -7.21 16.29
N ASP A 127 -9.39 -7.93 17.40
CA ASP A 127 -10.07 -9.20 17.64
C ASP A 127 -10.97 -9.03 18.88
N PRO A 128 -12.29 -8.81 18.74
CA PRO A 128 -13.20 -8.64 19.86
C PRO A 128 -13.31 -9.93 20.68
N GLU A 129 -13.34 -9.82 22.01
CA GLU A 129 -13.36 -10.97 22.94
C GLU A 129 -14.54 -11.94 22.69
N ASN A 130 -15.69 -11.43 22.26
CA ASN A 130 -16.90 -12.23 21.99
C ASN A 130 -17.07 -12.66 20.52
N GLY A 131 -16.10 -12.37 19.64
CA GLY A 131 -16.11 -12.79 18.22
C GLY A 131 -17.26 -12.21 17.36
N LYS A 132 -18.11 -11.36 17.93
CA LYS A 132 -19.19 -10.63 17.24
C LYS A 132 -19.38 -9.29 17.95
N GLY A 133 -18.83 -8.22 17.37
CA GLY A 133 -19.14 -6.85 17.75
C GLY A 133 -20.04 -6.20 16.70
N GLU A 134 -20.89 -5.28 17.12
CA GLU A 134 -21.54 -4.37 16.16
C GLU A 134 -20.45 -3.61 15.40
N PHE A 135 -20.55 -3.57 14.07
CA PHE A 135 -19.48 -3.01 13.24
C PHE A 135 -19.18 -1.54 13.55
N SER A 136 -20.17 -0.78 14.01
CA SER A 136 -20.03 0.60 14.49
C SER A 136 -19.02 0.70 15.65
N LEU A 137 -19.16 -0.15 16.68
CA LEU A 137 -18.28 -0.21 17.83
C LEU A 137 -16.88 -0.70 17.44
N VAL A 138 -16.82 -1.73 16.58
CA VAL A 138 -15.58 -2.25 16.02
C VAL A 138 -14.79 -1.13 15.32
N ARG A 139 -15.48 -0.32 14.51
CA ARG A 139 -14.88 0.78 13.76
C ARG A 139 -14.31 1.84 14.70
N GLU A 140 -15.02 2.22 15.74
CA GLU A 140 -14.50 3.19 16.73
C GLU A 140 -13.25 2.66 17.43
N GLN A 141 -13.25 1.39 17.86
CA GLN A 141 -12.06 0.81 18.50
C GLN A 141 -10.87 0.68 17.53
N ILE A 142 -11.13 0.34 16.26
CA ILE A 142 -10.09 0.30 15.23
C ILE A 142 -9.49 1.69 15.01
N LYS A 143 -10.28 2.76 15.01
CA LYS A 143 -9.75 4.13 14.88
C LYS A 143 -8.82 4.49 16.03
N LEU A 144 -9.20 4.16 17.26
CA LEU A 144 -8.34 4.37 18.43
C LEU A 144 -7.01 3.62 18.27
N ASN A 145 -7.08 2.37 17.81
CA ASN A 145 -5.91 1.54 17.54
C ASN A 145 -5.03 2.13 16.41
N GLN A 146 -5.65 2.65 15.34
CA GLN A 146 -4.95 3.33 14.27
C GLN A 146 -4.26 4.59 14.76
N ASP A 147 -4.92 5.42 15.57
CA ASP A 147 -4.38 6.67 16.10
C ASP A 147 -3.11 6.47 16.92
N ILE A 148 -3.05 5.40 17.72
CA ILE A 148 -1.83 5.03 18.47
C ILE A 148 -0.68 4.79 17.49
N VAL A 149 -0.95 4.02 16.43
CA VAL A 149 0.05 3.69 15.41
C VAL A 149 0.48 4.91 14.61
N VAL A 150 -0.48 5.73 14.17
CA VAL A 150 -0.23 6.95 13.40
C VAL A 150 0.63 7.92 14.21
N LYS A 151 0.24 8.24 15.45
CA LYS A 151 1.01 9.15 16.32
C LYS A 151 2.41 8.62 16.61
N GLY A 152 2.54 7.30 16.77
CA GLY A 152 3.84 6.65 16.95
C GLY A 152 4.74 6.81 15.73
N LEU A 153 4.21 6.56 14.53
CA LEU A 153 4.93 6.71 13.27
C LEU A 153 5.25 8.18 12.93
N GLU A 154 4.36 9.11 13.26
CA GLU A 154 4.59 10.56 13.08
C GLU A 154 5.77 11.06 13.92
N ARG A 155 5.93 10.57 15.16
CA ARG A 155 7.09 10.87 16.02
C ARG A 155 8.41 10.38 15.43
N LEU A 156 8.36 9.35 14.58
CA LEU A 156 9.51 8.83 13.84
C LEU A 156 9.75 9.61 12.52
N GLY A 157 8.97 10.65 12.26
CA GLY A 157 9.03 11.42 11.01
C GLY A 157 8.39 10.71 9.82
N MET A 158 7.64 9.63 10.04
CA MET A 158 6.94 8.90 8.98
C MET A 158 5.52 9.46 8.79
N LYS A 159 5.13 9.64 7.52
CA LYS A 159 3.76 9.97 7.14
C LYS A 159 2.97 8.69 6.94
N THR A 160 1.72 8.68 7.38
CA THR A 160 0.82 7.54 7.22
C THR A 160 -0.38 7.89 6.36
N LYS A 161 -0.85 6.92 5.58
CA LYS A 161 -2.08 7.01 4.81
C LYS A 161 -2.97 5.80 5.13
N TYR A 162 -4.24 6.06 5.40
CA TYR A 162 -5.28 5.04 5.49
C TYR A 162 -5.60 4.49 4.12
N LEU A 163 -5.63 3.17 3.97
CA LEU A 163 -6.10 2.55 2.73
C LEU A 163 -7.62 2.48 2.75
N ASP A 164 -8.24 2.91 1.64
CA ASP A 164 -9.66 2.67 1.43
C ASP A 164 -9.95 1.20 1.06
N SER A 165 -11.23 0.82 0.98
CA SER A 165 -11.61 -0.57 0.67
C SER A 165 -11.05 -1.07 -0.66
N ILE A 166 -10.93 -0.20 -1.67
CA ILE A 166 -10.40 -0.56 -2.99
C ILE A 166 -8.90 -0.77 -2.90
N GLU A 167 -8.17 0.13 -2.25
CA GLU A 167 -6.72 0.06 -2.06
C GLU A 167 -6.32 -1.16 -1.22
N VAL A 168 -7.12 -1.52 -0.21
CA VAL A 168 -6.96 -2.77 0.54
C VAL A 168 -7.18 -3.99 -0.37
N LEU A 169 -8.25 -4.01 -1.16
CA LEU A 169 -8.52 -5.11 -2.10
C LEU A 169 -7.41 -5.24 -3.16
N GLU A 170 -6.91 -4.13 -3.71
CA GLU A 170 -5.77 -4.12 -4.63
C GLU A 170 -4.51 -4.68 -3.99
N LEU A 171 -4.23 -4.31 -2.72
CA LEU A 171 -3.12 -4.86 -1.96
C LEU A 171 -3.25 -6.39 -1.86
N PHE A 172 -4.42 -6.92 -1.51
CA PHE A 172 -4.66 -8.36 -1.45
C PHE A 172 -4.59 -9.04 -2.81
N TYR A 173 -5.27 -8.51 -3.83
CA TYR A 173 -5.26 -9.05 -5.19
C TYR A 173 -3.83 -9.18 -5.73
N SER A 174 -2.99 -8.19 -5.42
CA SER A 174 -1.59 -8.20 -5.85
C SER A 174 -0.75 -9.34 -5.29
N PHE A 175 -1.16 -9.98 -4.20
CA PHE A 175 -0.48 -11.16 -3.66
C PHE A 175 -0.85 -12.43 -4.43
N TYR A 176 -2.11 -12.55 -4.87
CA TYR A 176 -2.59 -13.73 -5.58
C TYR A 176 -2.24 -13.72 -7.07
N ASN A 177 -1.90 -12.55 -7.62
CA ASN A 177 -1.55 -12.41 -9.02
C ASN A 177 -0.22 -11.66 -9.22
N PRO A 178 0.91 -12.20 -8.75
CA PRO A 178 2.20 -11.51 -8.78
C PRO A 178 2.69 -11.23 -10.22
N ALA A 179 2.32 -12.07 -11.19
CA ALA A 179 2.81 -11.98 -12.57
C ALA A 179 2.14 -10.90 -13.43
N GLN A 180 0.91 -10.46 -13.09
CA GLN A 180 0.17 -9.46 -13.88
C GLN A 180 0.26 -8.04 -13.29
N ASN A 181 0.91 -7.87 -12.15
CA ASN A 181 0.95 -6.61 -11.42
C ASN A 181 2.27 -5.84 -11.68
N LYS A 182 2.44 -5.42 -12.94
CA LYS A 182 3.14 -4.15 -13.19
C LYS A 182 2.31 -3.03 -12.56
N THR A 183 2.93 -1.90 -12.22
CA THR A 183 2.30 -0.79 -11.46
C THR A 183 1.22 -0.08 -12.30
N GLN A 184 0.13 -0.77 -12.63
CA GLN A 184 -1.06 -0.15 -13.21
C GLN A 184 -2.07 0.10 -12.10
N GLN A 185 -2.71 1.26 -12.17
CA GLN A 185 -3.86 1.57 -11.33
C GLN A 185 -4.99 0.63 -11.72
N LEU A 186 -5.20 -0.40 -10.90
CA LEU A 186 -6.42 -1.21 -10.94
C LEU A 186 -7.67 -0.39 -10.59
N LYS A 187 -7.52 0.90 -10.24
CA LYS A 187 -8.63 1.86 -10.03
C LYS A 187 -9.62 1.86 -11.19
N GLU A 188 -9.18 1.84 -12.45
CA GLU A 188 -10.12 1.85 -13.58
C GLU A 188 -10.79 0.49 -13.80
N LYS A 189 -10.00 -0.60 -13.84
CA LYS A 189 -10.53 -1.95 -14.08
C LYS A 189 -11.39 -2.49 -12.92
N THR A 190 -11.06 -2.14 -11.67
CA THR A 190 -11.86 -2.56 -10.50
C THR A 190 -13.17 -1.78 -10.46
N MET A 191 -13.18 -0.50 -10.82
CA MET A 191 -14.42 0.28 -10.95
C MET A 191 -15.31 -0.25 -12.07
N GLU A 192 -14.76 -0.67 -13.21
CA GLU A 192 -15.51 -1.34 -14.29
C GLU A 192 -16.08 -2.71 -13.84
N PHE A 193 -15.35 -3.48 -13.04
CA PHE A 193 -15.85 -4.74 -12.51
C PHE A 193 -16.96 -4.55 -11.46
N LEU A 194 -16.94 -3.46 -10.70
CA LEU A 194 -17.95 -3.14 -9.69
C LEU A 194 -19.18 -2.42 -10.26
N THR A 195 -19.10 -1.78 -11.43
CA THR A 195 -20.26 -1.17 -12.12
C THR A 195 -21.03 -2.16 -12.99
N ASN A 196 -20.42 -3.28 -13.35
CA ASN A 196 -21.02 -4.33 -14.19
C ASN A 196 -21.42 -5.61 -13.42
N ALA A 197 -21.47 -5.55 -12.09
CA ALA A 197 -21.92 -6.62 -11.19
C ALA A 197 -23.14 -6.16 -10.38
#